data_AF-C8VYT3-F1
#
_entry.id   AF-C8VYT3-F1
#
_cell.length_a   1.000
_cell.length_b   1.000
_cell.length_c   1.000
_cell.angle_alpha   90.00
_cell.angle_beta   90.00
_cell.angle_gamma   90.00
#
_symmetry.space_group_name_H-M   'P 1'
#
loop_
_entity.id
_entity.type
_entity.pdbx_description
1 polymer ?
#
loop_
_entity_poly.entity_id
_entity_poly.type
_entity_poly.pdbx_seq_one_letter_code
_entity_poly.pdbx_strand_id
1 'polypeptide(L)'
;MSSENIVISIKNLSKCYHIYDRPQDRLGQYIIPCLKRLVGRQSKNYFREFWALRDVSFEVKKGETVGIIGRNGSGKSTLLQIICGILTPTSGTVETKGRVAALLELGSGFNPEFTGRENVYMNGAVLGLSREEIDERFEDIAAFAGIGEFIDQLVKTYSSGMYVRLAFAVAINVDPDILIVDEALSVGDELFQRKCFSRIEAIRKNGATILFVSHSGSTIVELCNRAVLMDTGEKLAIGSPKQIVGRYQKLLYAPIDKQGDIRNQIRRMDEQLVISGNIEQVTLTESNLASVGKQSLKEIFDPHLKPSSTIEYESHGAYIESPSIYTLAGERVNNLIRGKVYRYTYTVIFTKGASNVRFGMLIKTTSGVELGGGVSAGSLRDSLPYVEAGFIYRVEFRFRCALNPGVYFLNAGVVGIVNGSETFLHRLIDIAMFRVMPDTENLATGIVDFECFPEIGIQEASDHESRR
;
A
#
# COMPACT_ATOMS: atom_id res chain seq x y z
N MET A 1 -18.08 28.18 0.28
CA MET A 1 -17.26 27.83 -0.91
C MET A 1 -16.47 26.51 -0.75
N SER A 2 -16.78 25.62 0.20
CA SER A 2 -16.05 24.36 0.42
C SER A 2 -16.61 23.14 -0.34
N SER A 3 -17.83 23.23 -0.87
CA SER A 3 -18.56 22.12 -1.51
C SER A 3 -18.26 21.91 -3.00
N GLU A 4 -17.58 22.85 -3.66
CA GLU A 4 -17.33 22.78 -5.11
C GLU A 4 -16.18 21.84 -5.49
N ASN A 5 -15.31 21.47 -4.55
CA ASN A 5 -14.14 20.62 -4.83
C ASN A 5 -14.36 19.11 -4.60
N ILE A 6 -15.55 18.66 -4.20
CA ILE A 6 -15.83 17.24 -3.97
C ILE A 6 -16.27 16.59 -5.29
N VAL A 7 -15.52 15.57 -5.72
CA VAL A 7 -15.77 14.81 -6.97
C VAL A 7 -16.41 13.45 -6.71
N ILE A 8 -16.19 12.87 -5.54
CA ILE A 8 -16.87 11.63 -5.09
C ILE A 8 -17.39 11.88 -3.69
N SER A 9 -18.70 11.73 -3.50
CA SER A 9 -19.36 11.78 -2.19
C SER A 9 -20.10 10.47 -1.94
N ILE A 10 -19.76 9.81 -0.84
CA ILE A 10 -20.37 8.54 -0.42
C ILE A 10 -21.00 8.75 0.95
N LYS A 11 -22.31 8.48 1.05
CA LYS A 11 -23.09 8.68 2.28
C LYS A 11 -23.88 7.43 2.63
N ASN A 12 -23.51 6.84 3.77
CA ASN A 12 -24.18 5.72 4.44
C ASN A 12 -24.37 4.51 3.50
N LEU A 13 -23.39 4.29 2.64
CA LEU A 13 -23.47 3.32 1.55
C LEU A 13 -23.45 1.90 2.10
N SER A 14 -24.47 1.12 1.76
CA SER A 14 -24.56 -0.28 2.14
C SER A 14 -24.97 -1.16 0.96
N LYS A 15 -24.43 -2.39 0.93
CA LYS A 15 -24.75 -3.39 -0.08
C LYS A 15 -24.94 -4.75 0.58
N CYS A 16 -26.16 -5.27 0.43
CA CYS A 16 -26.55 -6.61 0.86
C CYS A 16 -26.81 -7.50 -0.36
N TYR A 17 -26.30 -8.73 -0.30
CA TYR A 17 -26.61 -9.82 -1.21
C TYR A 17 -27.46 -10.86 -0.48
N HIS A 18 -28.54 -11.30 -1.11
CA HIS A 18 -29.33 -12.41 -0.60
C HIS A 18 -28.78 -13.71 -1.16
N ILE A 19 -28.21 -14.54 -0.29
CA ILE A 19 -27.70 -15.85 -0.67
C ILE A 19 -28.77 -16.90 -0.35
N TYR A 20 -29.11 -17.72 -1.34
CA TYR A 20 -30.08 -18.80 -1.23
C TYR A 20 -29.34 -20.13 -1.26
N ASP A 21 -29.67 -21.06 -0.36
CA ASP A 21 -29.02 -22.38 -0.32
C ASP A 21 -29.45 -23.26 -1.50
N ARG A 22 -30.67 -23.06 -2.03
CA ARG A 22 -31.14 -23.72 -3.24
C ARG A 22 -31.77 -22.71 -4.22
N PRO A 23 -31.63 -22.90 -5.54
CA PRO A 23 -32.28 -22.04 -6.54
C PRO A 23 -33.81 -21.96 -6.39
N GLN A 24 -34.44 -23.05 -5.93
CA GLN A 24 -35.89 -23.13 -5.70
C GLN A 24 -36.36 -22.24 -4.55
N ASP A 25 -35.50 -21.97 -3.57
CA ASP A 25 -35.79 -21.10 -2.42
C ASP A 25 -35.92 -19.63 -2.86
N ARG A 26 -35.27 -19.26 -3.97
CA ARG A 26 -35.43 -17.93 -4.60
C ARG A 26 -36.86 -17.73 -5.09
N LEU A 27 -37.47 -18.74 -5.72
CA LEU A 27 -38.86 -18.68 -6.19
C LEU A 27 -39.83 -18.74 -5.00
N GLY A 28 -39.54 -19.61 -4.02
CA GLY A 28 -40.30 -19.73 -2.78
C GLY A 28 -40.38 -18.42 -2.00
N GLN A 29 -39.30 -17.62 -1.98
CA GLN A 29 -39.26 -16.31 -1.31
C GLN A 29 -40.20 -15.28 -1.93
N TYR A 30 -40.53 -15.36 -3.23
CA TYR A 30 -41.48 -14.42 -3.85
C TYR A 30 -42.94 -14.81 -3.59
N ILE A 31 -43.24 -16.11 -3.47
CA ILE A 31 -44.62 -16.64 -3.44
C ILE A 31 -45.09 -16.97 -2.02
N ILE A 32 -44.24 -17.62 -1.23
CA ILE A 32 -44.60 -18.20 0.07
C ILE A 32 -44.87 -17.13 1.15
N PRO A 33 -44.13 -16.01 1.23
CA PRO A 33 -44.42 -14.95 2.21
C PRO A 33 -45.77 -14.28 1.98
N CYS A 34 -46.18 -14.10 0.72
CA CYS A 34 -47.48 -13.53 0.36
C CYS A 34 -48.63 -14.44 0.81
N LEU A 35 -48.53 -15.74 0.52
CA LEU A 35 -49.49 -16.76 0.94
C LEU A 35 -49.55 -16.97 2.46
N LYS A 36 -48.41 -16.94 3.17
CA LYS A 36 -48.38 -17.10 4.63
C LYS A 36 -48.87 -15.87 5.38
N ARG A 37 -48.68 -14.66 4.84
CA ARG A 37 -49.20 -13.41 5.40
C ARG A 37 -50.74 -13.35 5.31
N LEU A 38 -51.33 -13.95 4.27
CA LEU A 38 -52.78 -14.17 4.15
C LEU A 38 -53.33 -15.16 5.19
N VAL A 39 -52.52 -16.11 5.67
CA VAL A 39 -52.90 -17.16 6.65
C VAL A 39 -52.43 -16.84 8.08
N GLY A 40 -51.98 -15.60 8.34
CA GLY A 40 -51.60 -15.14 9.68
C GLY A 40 -50.35 -15.83 10.28
N ARG A 41 -49.55 -16.52 9.46
CA ARG A 41 -48.31 -17.19 9.91
C ARG A 41 -47.08 -16.31 9.67
N GLN A 42 -46.15 -16.31 10.64
CA GLN A 42 -44.85 -15.65 10.46
C GLN A 42 -44.09 -16.26 9.29
N SER A 43 -43.68 -15.41 8.35
CA SER A 43 -42.86 -15.79 7.20
C SER A 43 -41.43 -16.03 7.66
N LYS A 44 -40.84 -17.19 7.32
CA LYS A 44 -39.39 -17.40 7.42
C LYS A 44 -38.73 -16.81 6.17
N ASN A 45 -37.60 -16.14 6.35
CA ASN A 45 -36.76 -15.74 5.22
C ASN A 45 -36.02 -16.98 4.70
N TYR A 46 -36.09 -17.21 3.39
CA TYR A 46 -35.45 -18.32 2.71
C TYR A 46 -34.03 -17.97 2.19
N PHE A 47 -33.49 -16.84 2.65
CA PHE A 47 -32.17 -16.34 2.26
C PHE A 47 -31.37 -15.95 3.49
N ARG A 48 -30.05 -16.09 3.39
CA ARG A 48 -29.08 -15.49 4.30
C ARG A 48 -28.58 -14.18 3.72
N GLU A 49 -28.51 -13.15 4.55
CA GLU A 49 -27.98 -11.86 4.15
C GLU A 49 -26.45 -11.86 4.21
N PHE A 50 -25.81 -11.47 3.12
CA PHE A 50 -24.38 -11.19 3.07
C PHE A 50 -24.16 -9.71 2.77
N TRP A 51 -23.72 -8.99 3.77
CA TRP A 51 -23.45 -7.56 3.68
C TRP A 51 -22.02 -7.33 3.23
N ALA A 52 -21.85 -6.99 1.95
CA ALA A 52 -20.56 -6.66 1.36
C ALA A 52 -20.09 -5.24 1.73
N LEU A 53 -21.04 -4.32 1.97
CA LEU A 53 -20.78 -2.98 2.50
C LEU A 53 -21.82 -2.61 3.56
N ARG A 54 -21.39 -1.91 4.61
CA ARG A 54 -22.24 -1.44 5.70
C ARG A 54 -21.84 -0.02 6.10
N ASP A 55 -22.76 0.91 5.90
CA ASP A 55 -22.68 2.30 6.38
C ASP A 55 -21.34 3.00 6.07
N VAL A 56 -20.88 2.88 4.83
CA VAL A 56 -19.62 3.51 4.38
C VAL A 56 -19.88 4.96 3.99
N SER A 57 -19.15 5.90 4.61
CA SER A 57 -19.24 7.33 4.31
C SER A 57 -17.86 7.99 4.22
N PHE A 58 -17.54 8.61 3.09
CA PHE A 58 -16.36 9.48 2.92
C PHE A 58 -16.46 10.31 1.64
N GLU A 59 -15.59 11.31 1.52
CA GLU A 59 -15.53 12.22 0.38
C GLU A 59 -14.11 12.32 -0.17
N VAL A 60 -14.02 12.48 -1.49
CA VAL A 60 -12.77 12.63 -2.25
C VAL A 60 -12.78 13.95 -3.00
N LYS A 61 -11.69 14.70 -2.88
CA LYS A 61 -11.55 16.01 -3.52
C LYS A 61 -10.91 15.89 -4.91
N LYS A 62 -11.18 16.86 -5.78
CA LYS A 62 -10.58 16.94 -7.11
C LYS A 62 -9.05 16.97 -7.01
N GLY A 63 -8.37 16.15 -7.82
CA GLY A 63 -6.90 16.08 -7.89
C GLY A 63 -6.26 15.34 -6.71
N GLU A 64 -7.06 14.74 -5.82
CA GLU A 64 -6.59 13.93 -4.71
C GLU A 64 -6.38 12.47 -5.16
N THR A 65 -5.27 11.86 -4.78
CA THR A 65 -5.09 10.41 -4.87
C THR A 65 -5.46 9.77 -3.53
N VAL A 66 -6.50 8.93 -3.52
CA VAL A 66 -6.98 8.22 -2.32
C VAL A 66 -6.77 6.72 -2.47
N GLY A 67 -6.03 6.15 -1.53
CA GLY A 67 -5.79 4.72 -1.41
C GLY A 67 -6.93 4.00 -0.70
N ILE A 68 -7.37 2.83 -1.16
CA ILE A 68 -8.29 1.95 -0.43
C ILE A 68 -7.55 0.66 -0.11
N ILE A 69 -7.33 0.40 1.17
CA ILE A 69 -6.59 -0.76 1.68
C ILE A 69 -7.46 -1.61 2.60
N GLY A 70 -7.27 -2.93 2.56
CA GLY A 70 -8.03 -3.88 3.36
C GLY A 70 -7.82 -5.32 2.92
N ARG A 71 -8.23 -6.28 3.73
CA ARG A 71 -8.11 -7.71 3.42
C ARG A 71 -8.96 -8.11 2.21
N ASN A 72 -8.69 -9.28 1.63
CA ASN A 72 -9.59 -9.86 0.64
C ASN A 72 -10.97 -10.08 1.27
N GLY A 73 -12.03 -9.78 0.51
CA GLY A 73 -13.41 -9.81 1.03
C GLY A 73 -13.81 -8.63 1.92
N SER A 74 -12.99 -7.58 2.07
CA SER A 74 -13.37 -6.40 2.87
C SER A 74 -14.36 -5.44 2.19
N GLY A 75 -14.78 -5.72 0.95
CA GLY A 75 -15.76 -4.92 0.21
C GLY A 75 -15.17 -3.90 -0.78
N LYS A 76 -13.84 -3.84 -0.96
CA LYS A 76 -13.16 -2.87 -1.86
C LYS A 76 -13.69 -2.90 -3.29
N SER A 77 -13.72 -4.07 -3.93
CA SER A 77 -14.20 -4.21 -5.31
C SER A 77 -15.69 -3.87 -5.43
N THR A 78 -16.52 -4.26 -4.46
CA THR A 78 -17.94 -3.87 -4.41
C THR A 78 -18.12 -2.36 -4.27
N LEU A 79 -17.31 -1.71 -3.43
CA LEU A 79 -17.32 -0.26 -3.27
C LEU A 79 -16.96 0.43 -4.58
N LEU A 80 -15.89 -0.02 -5.24
CA LEU A 80 -15.48 0.54 -6.52
C LEU A 80 -16.53 0.32 -7.62
N GLN A 81 -17.10 -0.87 -7.74
CA GLN A 81 -18.19 -1.14 -8.71
C GLN A 81 -19.39 -0.21 -8.50
N ILE A 82 -19.70 0.15 -7.26
CA ILE A 82 -20.77 1.13 -6.96
C ILE A 82 -20.36 2.55 -7.35
N ILE A 83 -19.11 2.95 -7.07
CA ILE A 83 -18.58 4.26 -7.50
C ILE A 83 -18.58 4.38 -9.03
N CYS A 84 -18.26 3.30 -9.74
CA CYS A 84 -18.32 3.24 -11.21
C CYS A 84 -19.75 3.24 -11.78
N GLY A 85 -20.78 3.09 -10.95
CA GLY A 85 -22.17 2.93 -11.40
C GLY A 85 -22.51 1.56 -12.00
N ILE A 86 -21.59 0.57 -11.92
CA ILE A 86 -21.80 -0.80 -12.39
C ILE A 86 -22.80 -1.53 -11.47
N LEU A 87 -22.71 -1.26 -10.16
CA LEU A 87 -23.53 -1.91 -9.15
C LEU A 87 -24.39 -0.89 -8.41
N THR A 88 -25.69 -1.18 -8.28
CA THR A 88 -26.60 -0.35 -7.48
C THR A 88 -26.47 -0.68 -5.98
N PRO A 89 -26.39 0.33 -5.09
CA PRO A 89 -26.38 0.09 -3.65
C PRO A 89 -27.73 -0.45 -3.15
N THR A 90 -27.73 -1.10 -1.98
CA THR A 90 -28.96 -1.51 -1.30
C THR A 90 -29.57 -0.34 -0.53
N SER A 91 -28.72 0.48 0.09
CA SER A 91 -29.10 1.73 0.76
C SER A 91 -27.92 2.72 0.75
N GLY A 92 -28.21 3.98 1.06
CA GLY A 92 -27.25 5.08 0.97
C GLY A 92 -27.16 5.66 -0.43
N THR A 93 -26.23 6.61 -0.62
CA THR A 93 -26.07 7.35 -1.88
C THR A 93 -24.60 7.48 -2.26
N VAL A 94 -24.34 7.45 -3.56
CA VAL A 94 -23.05 7.76 -4.16
C VAL A 94 -23.26 8.80 -5.25
N GLU A 95 -22.48 9.86 -5.22
CA GLU A 95 -22.48 10.92 -6.23
C GLU A 95 -21.06 11.05 -6.79
N THR A 96 -20.92 10.97 -8.11
CA THR A 96 -19.66 11.16 -8.84
C THR A 96 -19.82 12.33 -9.83
N LYS A 97 -18.81 13.20 -9.88
CA LYS A 97 -18.77 14.35 -10.79
C LYS A 97 -17.59 14.21 -11.75
N GLY A 98 -17.89 14.03 -13.03
CA GLY A 98 -16.91 13.88 -14.10
C GLY A 98 -16.90 12.48 -14.72
N ARG A 99 -16.05 12.31 -15.73
CA ARG A 99 -15.86 11.04 -16.44
C ARG A 99 -15.03 10.07 -15.58
N VAL A 100 -15.63 8.94 -15.21
CA VAL A 100 -14.96 7.87 -14.45
C VAL A 100 -14.39 6.85 -15.43
N ALA A 101 -13.08 6.64 -15.41
CA ALA A 101 -12.45 5.49 -16.04
C ALA A 101 -11.99 4.51 -14.97
N ALA A 102 -12.39 3.25 -15.08
CA ALA A 102 -11.99 2.21 -14.16
C ALA A 102 -11.16 1.16 -14.87
N LEU A 103 -9.98 0.88 -14.32
CA LEU A 103 -9.13 -0.26 -14.71
C LEU A 103 -9.56 -1.54 -13.98
N LEU A 104 -10.81 -1.57 -13.51
CA LEU A 104 -11.47 -2.74 -12.94
C LEU A 104 -12.00 -3.58 -14.08
N GLU A 105 -11.80 -4.89 -14.00
CA GLU A 105 -12.35 -5.82 -15.00
C GLU A 105 -11.94 -5.44 -16.43
N LEU A 106 -10.66 -5.06 -16.63
CA LEU A 106 -10.12 -4.67 -17.94
C LEU A 106 -10.54 -5.66 -19.06
N GLY A 107 -11.20 -5.11 -20.08
CA GLY A 107 -11.75 -5.88 -21.19
C GLY A 107 -13.20 -6.32 -20.98
N SER A 108 -13.81 -6.09 -19.81
CA SER A 108 -15.26 -6.19 -19.64
C SER A 108 -15.90 -5.20 -20.61
N GLY A 109 -16.64 -5.73 -21.58
CA GLY A 109 -17.20 -4.95 -22.69
C GLY A 109 -16.50 -5.14 -24.02
N PHE A 110 -15.38 -5.87 -24.11
CA PHE A 110 -14.88 -6.33 -25.39
C PHE A 110 -15.78 -7.45 -25.94
N ASN A 111 -16.08 -7.37 -27.23
CA ASN A 111 -16.74 -8.42 -27.98
C ASN A 111 -15.68 -9.31 -28.66
N PRO A 112 -15.58 -10.61 -28.30
CA PRO A 112 -14.61 -11.52 -28.90
C PRO A 112 -14.76 -11.69 -30.42
N GLU A 113 -15.96 -11.44 -30.94
CA GLU A 113 -16.29 -11.52 -32.37
C GLU A 113 -15.97 -10.23 -33.14
N PHE A 114 -15.47 -9.20 -32.45
CA PHE A 114 -15.00 -7.95 -33.07
C PHE A 114 -13.48 -7.92 -33.14
N THR A 115 -12.95 -7.18 -34.11
CA THR A 115 -11.53 -6.86 -34.23
C THR A 115 -11.06 -6.01 -33.05
N GLY A 116 -9.75 -5.94 -32.83
CA GLY A 116 -9.17 -5.01 -31.85
C GLY A 116 -9.63 -3.57 -32.11
N ARG A 117 -9.58 -3.13 -33.36
CA ARG A 117 -10.07 -1.82 -33.81
C ARG A 117 -11.52 -1.59 -33.39
N GLU A 118 -12.45 -2.45 -33.79
CA GLU A 118 -13.87 -2.31 -33.44
C GLU A 118 -14.10 -2.29 -31.92
N ASN A 119 -13.31 -3.06 -31.16
CA ASN A 119 -13.34 -3.02 -29.71
C ASN A 119 -12.82 -1.69 -29.12
N VAL A 120 -11.82 -1.05 -29.74
CA VAL A 120 -11.40 0.32 -29.35
C VAL A 120 -12.55 1.30 -29.50
N TYR A 121 -13.26 1.28 -30.64
CA TYR A 121 -14.38 2.20 -30.88
C TYR A 121 -15.55 1.92 -29.92
N MET A 122 -15.92 0.65 -29.76
CA MET A 122 -17.03 0.27 -28.89
C MET A 122 -16.72 0.63 -27.42
N ASN A 123 -15.53 0.28 -26.94
CA ASN A 123 -15.16 0.53 -25.54
C ASN A 123 -14.91 2.01 -25.26
N GLY A 124 -14.29 2.74 -26.20
CA GLY A 124 -14.15 4.19 -26.12
C GLY A 124 -15.50 4.90 -26.01
N ALA A 125 -16.50 4.48 -26.80
CA ALA A 125 -17.85 5.02 -26.71
C ALA A 125 -18.53 4.70 -25.36
N VAL A 126 -18.36 3.48 -24.83
CA VAL A 126 -18.83 3.10 -23.49
C VAL A 126 -18.21 3.97 -22.40
N LEU A 127 -16.94 4.35 -22.56
CA LEU A 127 -16.22 5.24 -21.65
C LEU A 127 -16.53 6.74 -21.88
N GLY A 128 -17.45 7.05 -22.79
CA GLY A 128 -17.95 8.41 -23.00
C GLY A 128 -17.12 9.26 -23.95
N LEU A 129 -16.33 8.65 -24.85
CA LEU A 129 -15.70 9.34 -25.97
C LEU A 129 -16.66 9.42 -27.17
N SER A 130 -16.65 10.56 -27.84
CA SER A 130 -17.21 10.72 -29.18
C SER A 130 -16.36 9.96 -30.20
N ARG A 131 -16.92 9.73 -31.40
CA ARG A 131 -16.20 9.03 -32.46
C ARG A 131 -14.96 9.80 -32.90
N GLU A 132 -15.09 11.12 -32.99
CA GLU A 132 -14.02 12.05 -33.36
C GLU A 132 -12.88 12.01 -32.32
N GLU A 133 -13.21 12.00 -31.02
CA GLU A 133 -12.23 11.84 -29.95
C GLU A 133 -11.47 10.51 -30.00
N ILE A 134 -12.15 9.44 -30.44
CA ILE A 134 -11.54 8.11 -30.61
C ILE A 134 -10.60 8.12 -31.83
N ASP A 135 -11.02 8.70 -32.94
CA ASP A 135 -10.20 8.79 -34.16
C ASP A 135 -8.90 9.56 -33.91
N GLU A 136 -8.95 10.67 -33.16
CA GLU A 136 -7.75 11.45 -32.78
C GLU A 136 -6.77 10.66 -31.90
N ARG A 137 -7.28 9.72 -31.10
CA ARG A 137 -6.50 8.96 -30.10
C ARG A 137 -6.14 7.56 -30.57
N PHE A 138 -6.66 7.12 -31.71
CA PHE A 138 -6.56 5.72 -32.13
C PHE A 138 -5.11 5.26 -32.27
N GLU A 139 -4.27 6.09 -32.89
CA GLU A 139 -2.85 5.78 -33.07
C GLU A 139 -2.10 5.71 -31.73
N ASP A 140 -2.40 6.60 -30.78
CA ASP A 140 -1.82 6.56 -29.43
C ASP A 140 -2.24 5.30 -28.67
N ILE A 141 -3.51 4.89 -28.80
CA ILE A 141 -4.03 3.65 -28.20
C ILE A 141 -3.32 2.44 -28.81
N ALA A 142 -3.22 2.36 -30.14
CA ALA A 142 -2.58 1.25 -30.84
C ALA A 142 -1.09 1.15 -30.50
N ALA A 143 -0.38 2.29 -30.49
CA ALA A 143 1.03 2.38 -30.14
C ALA A 143 1.29 2.01 -28.66
N PHE A 144 0.41 2.43 -27.75
CA PHE A 144 0.51 2.08 -26.33
C PHE A 144 0.28 0.58 -26.11
N ALA A 145 -0.75 0.00 -26.74
CA ALA A 145 -1.04 -1.43 -26.66
C ALA A 145 0.11 -2.29 -27.20
N GLY A 146 0.80 -1.81 -28.25
CA GLY A 146 1.97 -2.47 -28.81
C GLY A 146 1.66 -3.85 -29.39
N ILE A 147 0.46 -4.03 -29.94
CA ILE A 147 0.00 -5.29 -30.55
C ILE A 147 0.16 -5.32 -32.07
N GLY A 148 0.67 -4.25 -32.70
CA GLY A 148 0.98 -4.21 -34.14
C GLY A 148 -0.22 -4.53 -35.03
N GLU A 149 0.01 -5.29 -36.10
CA GLU A 149 -1.00 -5.67 -37.11
C GLU A 149 -2.15 -6.52 -36.53
N PHE A 150 -2.00 -7.08 -35.33
CA PHE A 150 -3.08 -7.83 -34.69
C PHE A 150 -4.29 -6.96 -34.34
N ILE A 151 -4.17 -5.62 -34.35
CA ILE A 151 -5.28 -4.70 -34.11
C ILE A 151 -6.47 -4.93 -35.05
N ASP A 152 -6.23 -5.39 -36.28
CA ASP A 152 -7.27 -5.67 -37.28
C ASP A 152 -7.73 -7.14 -37.26
N GLN A 153 -7.25 -7.95 -36.31
CA GLN A 153 -7.70 -9.33 -36.08
C GLN A 153 -8.75 -9.41 -34.98
N LEU A 154 -9.57 -10.46 -35.02
CA LEU A 154 -10.61 -10.75 -34.02
C LEU A 154 -10.00 -10.95 -32.63
N VAL A 155 -10.58 -10.31 -31.62
CA VAL A 155 -10.05 -10.35 -30.25
C VAL A 155 -10.02 -11.76 -29.66
N LYS A 156 -10.89 -12.68 -30.09
CA LYS A 156 -10.83 -14.09 -29.65
C LYS A 156 -9.55 -14.83 -30.04
N THR A 157 -8.76 -14.32 -31.00
CA THR A 157 -7.46 -14.90 -31.38
C THR A 157 -6.30 -14.32 -30.56
N TYR A 158 -6.55 -13.31 -29.72
CA TYR A 158 -5.51 -12.66 -28.95
C TYR A 158 -4.98 -13.57 -27.84
N SER A 159 -3.69 -13.42 -27.54
CA SER A 159 -3.19 -13.89 -26.25
C SER A 159 -3.83 -13.06 -25.12
N SER A 160 -3.88 -13.64 -23.91
CA SER A 160 -4.35 -12.91 -22.71
C SER A 160 -3.58 -11.60 -22.48
N GLY A 161 -2.29 -11.57 -22.81
CA GLY A 161 -1.47 -10.35 -22.73
C GLY A 161 -1.91 -9.28 -23.73
N MET A 162 -2.12 -9.62 -25.00
CA MET A 162 -2.59 -8.68 -26.02
C MET A 162 -3.96 -8.11 -25.67
N TYR A 163 -4.86 -8.97 -25.20
CA TYR A 163 -6.20 -8.58 -24.76
C TYR A 163 -6.14 -7.51 -23.66
N VAL A 164 -5.37 -7.78 -22.60
CA VAL A 164 -5.27 -6.84 -21.46
C VAL A 164 -4.52 -5.57 -21.84
N ARG A 165 -3.49 -5.66 -22.69
CA ARG A 165 -2.77 -4.48 -23.20
C ARG A 165 -3.68 -3.52 -23.96
N LEU A 166 -4.51 -4.05 -24.86
CA LEU A 166 -5.44 -3.23 -25.62
C LEU A 166 -6.52 -2.63 -24.71
N ALA A 167 -7.12 -3.44 -23.82
CA ALA A 167 -8.10 -2.94 -22.86
C ALA A 167 -7.55 -1.80 -21.98
N PHE A 168 -6.31 -1.95 -21.50
CA PHE A 168 -5.63 -0.91 -20.73
C PHE A 168 -5.36 0.34 -21.57
N ALA A 169 -4.86 0.16 -22.81
CA ALA A 169 -4.54 1.25 -23.70
C ALA A 169 -5.76 2.12 -24.00
N VAL A 170 -6.94 1.51 -24.19
CA VAL A 170 -8.18 2.26 -24.38
C VAL A 170 -8.52 3.03 -23.11
N ALA A 171 -8.56 2.36 -21.95
CA ALA A 171 -8.99 2.97 -20.70
C ALA A 171 -8.12 4.16 -20.25
N ILE A 172 -6.80 4.11 -20.51
CA ILE A 172 -5.85 5.14 -20.06
C ILE A 172 -5.75 6.35 -21.01
N ASN A 173 -6.27 6.25 -22.22
CA ASN A 173 -6.29 7.33 -23.22
C ASN A 173 -7.61 8.11 -23.25
N VAL A 174 -8.55 7.80 -22.35
CA VAL A 174 -9.87 8.46 -22.26
C VAL A 174 -9.83 9.83 -21.55
N ASP A 175 -8.66 10.22 -21.00
CA ASP A 175 -8.44 11.43 -20.21
C ASP A 175 -9.49 11.62 -19.09
N PRO A 176 -9.54 10.72 -18.09
CA PRO A 176 -10.60 10.72 -17.08
C PRO A 176 -10.44 11.82 -16.01
N ASP A 177 -11.58 12.32 -15.49
CA ASP A 177 -11.61 13.15 -14.29
C ASP A 177 -11.33 12.33 -13.02
N ILE A 178 -11.78 11.07 -13.04
CA ILE A 178 -11.62 10.10 -11.95
C ILE A 178 -11.06 8.81 -12.55
N LEU A 179 -9.83 8.45 -12.19
CA LEU A 179 -9.22 7.18 -12.56
C LEU A 179 -9.27 6.21 -11.38
N ILE A 180 -9.86 5.04 -11.58
CA ILE A 180 -9.89 3.97 -10.59
C ILE A 180 -8.90 2.89 -11.01
N VAL A 181 -7.95 2.62 -10.14
CA VAL A 181 -6.84 1.70 -10.38
C VAL A 181 -6.96 0.54 -9.40
N ASP A 182 -7.14 -0.67 -9.92
CA ASP A 182 -7.10 -1.89 -9.11
C ASP A 182 -5.72 -2.53 -9.11
N GLU A 183 -5.51 -3.47 -8.20
CA GLU A 183 -4.29 -4.27 -8.03
C GLU A 183 -3.87 -5.02 -9.32
N ALA A 184 -4.81 -5.18 -10.25
CA ALA A 184 -4.62 -5.71 -11.58
C ALA A 184 -3.63 -4.92 -12.47
N LEU A 185 -3.03 -3.82 -12.01
CA LEU A 185 -1.87 -3.22 -12.69
C LEU A 185 -0.68 -4.18 -12.89
N SER A 186 -0.67 -5.31 -12.17
CA SER A 186 0.36 -6.34 -12.31
C SER A 186 0.24 -7.18 -13.60
N VAL A 187 -0.71 -6.88 -14.50
CA VAL A 187 -0.88 -7.63 -15.75
C VAL A 187 0.00 -7.06 -16.86
N GLY A 188 0.75 -7.93 -17.56
CA GLY A 188 1.68 -7.56 -18.63
C GLY A 188 3.13 -7.90 -18.29
N ASP A 189 4.06 -7.50 -19.16
CA ASP A 189 5.49 -7.60 -18.87
C ASP A 189 5.98 -6.34 -18.13
N GLU A 190 7.19 -6.39 -17.58
CA GLU A 190 7.76 -5.29 -16.79
C GLU A 190 7.84 -3.98 -17.60
N LEU A 191 8.12 -4.06 -18.90
CA LEU A 191 8.17 -2.90 -19.79
C LEU A 191 6.80 -2.24 -19.93
N PHE A 192 5.73 -3.02 -20.11
CA PHE A 192 4.37 -2.52 -20.18
C PHE A 192 3.91 -1.94 -18.85
N GLN A 193 4.22 -2.58 -17.73
CA GLN A 193 3.91 -2.04 -16.39
C GLN A 193 4.55 -0.67 -16.17
N ARG A 194 5.83 -0.49 -16.55
CA ARG A 194 6.51 0.82 -16.47
C ARG A 194 5.80 1.88 -17.32
N LYS A 195 5.33 1.54 -18.53
CA LYS A 195 4.52 2.44 -19.36
C LYS A 195 3.20 2.82 -18.67
N CYS A 196 2.51 1.85 -18.08
CA CYS A 196 1.28 2.08 -17.31
C CYS A 196 1.49 3.05 -16.15
N PHE A 197 2.52 2.83 -15.33
CA PHE A 197 2.84 3.73 -14.21
C PHE A 197 3.19 5.14 -14.67
N SER A 198 4.00 5.27 -15.72
CA SER A 198 4.35 6.58 -16.29
C SER A 198 3.11 7.35 -16.76
N ARG A 199 2.16 6.66 -17.40
CA ARG A 199 0.91 7.27 -17.87
C ARG A 199 -0.02 7.65 -16.71
N ILE A 200 -0.15 6.80 -15.68
CA ILE A 200 -0.92 7.13 -14.47
C ILE A 200 -0.34 8.36 -13.77
N GLU A 201 0.98 8.47 -13.68
CA GLU A 201 1.67 9.64 -13.13
C GLU A 201 1.42 10.91 -13.95
N ALA A 202 1.37 10.81 -15.29
CA ALA A 202 1.01 11.93 -16.15
C ALA A 202 -0.45 12.39 -15.92
N ILE A 203 -1.38 11.44 -15.82
CA ILE A 203 -2.79 11.71 -15.51
C ILE A 203 -2.93 12.39 -14.14
N ARG A 204 -2.18 11.92 -13.13
CA ARG A 204 -2.11 12.55 -11.80
C ARG A 204 -1.62 14.00 -11.88
N LYS A 205 -0.53 14.24 -12.61
CA LYS A 205 0.05 15.60 -12.79
C LYS A 205 -0.90 16.55 -13.51
N ASN A 206 -1.74 16.03 -14.39
CA ASN A 206 -2.78 16.82 -15.08
C ASN A 206 -3.99 17.15 -14.18
N GLY A 207 -3.98 16.73 -12.91
CA GLY A 207 -5.00 17.10 -11.92
C GLY A 207 -6.19 16.15 -11.85
N ALA A 208 -6.11 14.97 -12.47
CA ALA A 208 -7.12 13.94 -12.33
C ALA A 208 -7.14 13.37 -10.90
N THR A 209 -8.31 12.94 -10.46
CA THR A 209 -8.51 12.29 -9.16
C THR A 209 -8.25 10.80 -9.30
N ILE A 210 -7.51 10.19 -8.38
CA ILE A 210 -7.15 8.78 -8.49
C ILE A 210 -7.66 8.00 -7.27
N LEU A 211 -8.45 6.95 -7.49
CA LEU A 211 -8.72 5.93 -6.48
C LEU A 211 -7.81 4.74 -6.72
N PHE A 212 -6.92 4.47 -5.77
CA PHE A 212 -5.93 3.42 -5.90
C PHE A 212 -6.23 2.28 -4.91
N VAL A 213 -6.44 1.07 -5.41
CA VAL A 213 -6.67 -0.11 -4.57
C VAL A 213 -5.44 -0.98 -4.58
N SER A 214 -4.95 -1.28 -3.38
CA SER A 214 -3.79 -2.15 -3.22
C SER A 214 -3.80 -2.83 -1.86
N HIS A 215 -3.28 -4.05 -1.80
CA HIS A 215 -2.87 -4.66 -0.54
C HIS A 215 -1.44 -4.28 -0.13
N SER A 216 -0.68 -3.62 -1.01
CA SER A 216 0.70 -3.18 -0.75
C SER A 216 0.70 -1.85 0.01
N GLY A 217 1.12 -1.90 1.27
CA GLY A 217 1.23 -0.71 2.11
C GLY A 217 2.25 0.31 1.57
N SER A 218 3.35 -0.14 0.95
CA SER A 218 4.37 0.75 0.38
C SER A 218 3.82 1.57 -0.78
N THR A 219 3.08 0.95 -1.70
CA THR A 219 2.46 1.61 -2.86
C THR A 219 1.43 2.65 -2.43
N ILE A 220 0.63 2.36 -1.39
CA ILE A 220 -0.32 3.32 -0.83
C ILE A 220 0.41 4.53 -0.22
N VAL A 221 1.53 4.32 0.49
CA VAL A 221 2.31 5.41 1.08
C VAL A 221 3.01 6.26 0.02
N GLU A 222 3.47 5.65 -1.07
CA GLU A 222 4.18 6.34 -2.14
C GLU A 222 3.26 7.16 -3.05
N LEU A 223 2.11 6.60 -3.43
CA LEU A 223 1.28 7.17 -4.50
C LEU A 223 0.09 7.99 -4.00
N CYS A 224 -0.36 7.79 -2.76
CA CYS A 224 -1.62 8.37 -2.27
C CYS A 224 -1.39 9.58 -1.35
N ASN A 225 -2.32 10.53 -1.37
CA ASN A 225 -2.38 11.66 -0.43
C ASN A 225 -3.12 11.26 0.86
N ARG A 226 -4.17 10.45 0.72
CA ARG A 226 -4.99 9.90 1.81
C ARG A 226 -5.27 8.43 1.60
N ALA A 227 -5.63 7.71 2.65
CA ALA A 227 -6.01 6.32 2.55
C ALA A 227 -7.24 5.98 3.41
N VAL A 228 -8.00 5.00 2.97
CA VAL A 228 -9.20 4.45 3.61
C VAL A 228 -8.93 3.00 3.97
N LEU A 229 -9.12 2.66 5.25
CA LEU A 229 -9.07 1.29 5.74
C LEU A 229 -10.46 0.65 5.70
N MET A 230 -10.61 -0.40 4.90
CA MET A 230 -11.82 -1.21 4.79
C MET A 230 -11.63 -2.57 5.47
N ASP A 231 -12.60 -2.96 6.31
CA ASP A 231 -12.65 -4.29 6.91
C ASP A 231 -14.09 -4.81 6.99
N THR A 232 -14.32 -6.04 6.52
CA THR A 232 -15.64 -6.70 6.55
C THR A 232 -16.80 -5.81 6.10
N GLY A 233 -16.61 -5.05 5.02
CA GLY A 233 -17.61 -4.15 4.46
C GLY A 233 -17.78 -2.79 5.17
N GLU A 234 -17.02 -2.52 6.22
CA GLU A 234 -17.07 -1.25 6.96
C GLU A 234 -15.81 -0.41 6.73
N LYS A 235 -15.98 0.92 6.73
CA LYS A 235 -14.88 1.87 6.80
C LYS A 235 -14.43 1.99 8.25
N LEU A 236 -13.22 1.53 8.57
CA LEU A 236 -12.67 1.62 9.91
C LEU A 236 -11.98 2.95 10.20
N ALA A 237 -11.30 3.49 9.19
CA ALA A 237 -10.52 4.71 9.33
C ALA A 237 -10.25 5.41 8.00
N ILE A 238 -10.04 6.71 8.05
CA ILE A 238 -9.56 7.51 6.92
C ILE A 238 -8.51 8.54 7.39
N GLY A 239 -7.41 8.67 6.68
CA GLY A 239 -6.33 9.57 7.13
C GLY A 239 -5.10 9.53 6.25
N SER A 240 -3.95 9.91 6.83
CA SER A 240 -2.68 9.85 6.11
C SER A 240 -2.31 8.39 5.78
N PRO A 241 -1.72 8.12 4.59
CA PRO A 241 -1.36 6.78 4.16
C PRO A 241 -0.56 5.99 5.20
N LYS A 242 0.45 6.61 5.83
CA LYS A 242 1.31 5.96 6.83
C LYS A 242 0.52 5.50 8.05
N GLN A 243 -0.37 6.34 8.59
CA GLN A 243 -1.19 5.99 9.75
C GLN A 243 -2.15 4.84 9.42
N ILE A 244 -2.76 4.88 8.24
CA ILE A 244 -3.73 3.90 7.78
C ILE A 244 -3.06 2.55 7.48
N VAL A 245 -1.89 2.55 6.86
CA VAL A 245 -1.08 1.34 6.63
C VAL A 245 -0.63 0.73 7.95
N GLY A 246 -0.21 1.54 8.93
CA GLY A 246 0.11 1.04 10.27
C GLY A 246 -1.09 0.36 10.96
N ARG A 247 -2.29 0.97 10.86
CA ARG A 247 -3.54 0.37 11.37
C ARG A 247 -3.91 -0.92 10.63
N TYR A 248 -3.74 -0.95 9.31
CA TYR A 248 -3.97 -2.13 8.48
C TYR A 248 -3.04 -3.28 8.89
N GLN A 249 -1.74 -3.02 9.03
CA GLN A 249 -0.77 -4.03 9.46
C GLN A 249 -1.09 -4.56 10.86
N LYS A 250 -1.44 -3.66 11.80
CA LYS A 250 -1.87 -4.06 13.14
C LYS A 250 -3.08 -5.00 13.09
N LEU A 251 -4.06 -4.73 12.22
CA LEU A 251 -5.22 -5.60 12.03
C LEU A 251 -4.83 -6.91 11.34
N LEU A 252 -3.98 -6.87 10.31
CA LEU A 252 -3.56 -8.04 9.52
C LEU A 252 -2.87 -9.09 10.41
N TYR A 253 -1.98 -8.65 11.30
CA TYR A 253 -1.17 -9.53 12.15
C TYR A 253 -1.75 -9.73 13.56
N ALA A 254 -2.95 -9.22 13.85
CA ALA A 254 -3.61 -9.44 15.13
C ALA A 254 -4.12 -10.90 15.27
N PRO A 255 -3.92 -11.54 16.45
CA PRO A 255 -4.57 -12.80 16.79
C PRO A 255 -6.09 -12.72 16.62
N ILE A 256 -6.73 -13.81 16.16
CA ILE A 256 -8.16 -13.84 15.79
C ILE A 256 -9.06 -13.37 16.95
N ASP A 257 -8.71 -13.72 18.18
CA ASP A 257 -9.37 -13.33 19.43
C ASP A 257 -9.28 -11.82 19.71
N LYS A 258 -8.22 -11.13 19.25
CA LYS A 258 -7.98 -9.69 19.47
C LYS A 258 -8.37 -8.80 18.29
N GLN A 259 -8.74 -9.37 17.15
CA GLN A 259 -9.11 -8.60 15.96
C GLN A 259 -10.33 -7.70 16.21
N GLY A 260 -11.31 -8.17 16.99
CA GLY A 260 -12.49 -7.38 17.34
C GLY A 260 -12.15 -6.13 18.15
N ASP A 261 -11.28 -6.26 19.17
CA ASP A 261 -10.87 -5.15 20.03
C ASP A 261 -10.06 -4.10 19.26
N ILE A 262 -9.11 -4.55 18.43
CA ILE A 262 -8.28 -3.66 17.60
C ILE A 262 -9.16 -2.92 16.59
N ARG A 263 -10.13 -3.60 15.98
CA ARG A 263 -11.09 -2.98 15.06
C ARG A 263 -11.88 -1.87 15.76
N ASN A 264 -12.42 -2.14 16.95
CA ASN A 264 -13.16 -1.15 17.72
C ASN A 264 -12.29 0.03 18.17
N GLN A 265 -11.03 -0.23 18.54
CA GLN A 265 -10.07 0.80 18.89
C GLN A 265 -9.81 1.73 17.71
N ILE A 266 -9.57 1.17 16.52
CA ILE A 266 -9.33 1.96 15.30
C ILE A 266 -10.52 2.87 14.98
N ARG A 267 -11.74 2.31 15.06
CA ARG A 267 -12.97 3.05 14.78
C ARG A 267 -13.16 4.25 15.73
N ARG A 268 -12.97 4.02 17.04
CA ARG A 268 -13.09 5.10 18.05
C ARG A 268 -12.08 6.22 17.83
N MET A 269 -10.84 5.87 17.47
CA MET A 269 -9.80 6.87 17.20
C MET A 269 -10.12 7.71 15.95
N ASP A 270 -10.77 7.13 14.94
CA ASP A 270 -11.23 7.86 13.75
C ASP A 270 -12.36 8.83 14.10
N GLU A 271 -13.36 8.36 14.86
CA GLU A 271 -14.50 9.17 15.30
C GLU A 271 -14.06 10.37 16.17
N GLN A 272 -13.06 10.20 17.04
CA GLN A 272 -12.50 11.30 17.86
C GLN A 272 -11.72 12.35 17.04
N LEU A 273 -11.04 11.93 15.97
CA LEU A 273 -10.34 12.83 15.05
C LEU A 273 -11.33 13.67 14.22
N VAL A 274 -12.49 13.11 13.87
CA VAL A 274 -13.55 13.84 13.14
C VAL A 274 -14.23 14.90 14.02
N ILE A 275 -14.40 14.63 15.32
CA ILE A 275 -15.03 15.57 16.28
C ILE A 275 -14.09 16.72 16.65
N SER A 276 -12.77 16.52 16.59
CA SER A 276 -11.76 17.54 16.91
C SER A 276 -11.44 18.50 15.75
N GLY A 277 -12.29 18.54 14.71
CA GLY A 277 -12.09 19.29 13.46
C GLY A 277 -12.05 20.82 13.54
N ASN A 278 -11.95 21.42 14.73
CA ASN A 278 -11.72 22.84 14.93
C ASN A 278 -10.55 23.06 15.91
N ILE A 279 -9.31 22.80 15.48
CA ILE A 279 -8.13 23.45 16.08
C ILE A 279 -7.18 23.88 14.96
N GLU A 280 -6.92 25.19 15.01
CA GLU A 280 -6.12 26.10 14.21
C GLU A 280 -4.92 25.53 13.44
N GLN A 281 -4.77 26.06 12.23
CA GLN A 281 -3.51 26.06 11.49
C GLN A 281 -2.40 26.62 12.39
N VAL A 282 -1.47 25.77 12.81
CA VAL A 282 -0.18 26.24 13.31
C VAL A 282 0.62 26.72 12.11
N THR A 283 0.51 28.01 11.83
CA THR A 283 1.44 28.75 11.00
C THR A 283 2.81 28.67 11.68
N LEU A 284 3.74 27.91 11.10
CA LEU A 284 5.15 28.01 11.46
C LEU A 284 5.65 29.34 10.90
N THR A 285 5.63 30.39 11.72
CA THR A 285 6.18 31.69 11.39
C THR A 285 7.70 31.57 11.24
N GLU A 286 8.19 31.90 10.05
CA GLU A 286 9.60 32.12 9.75
C GLU A 286 10.13 33.33 10.54
N SER A 287 10.50 33.13 11.80
CA SER A 287 11.26 34.13 12.54
C SER A 287 11.86 33.49 13.78
N ASN A 288 13.04 32.87 13.63
CA ASN A 288 14.12 32.81 14.63
C ASN A 288 15.28 31.92 14.13
N LEU A 289 15.78 32.19 12.91
CA LEU A 289 16.96 31.54 12.33
C LEU A 289 18.27 32.31 12.57
N ALA A 290 18.32 33.12 13.63
CA ALA A 290 19.52 33.87 13.98
C ALA A 290 19.82 33.74 15.47
N SER A 291 20.40 32.60 15.86
CA SER A 291 21.44 32.46 16.92
C SER A 291 21.39 31.06 17.57
N VAL A 292 21.96 30.04 16.94
CA VAL A 292 22.46 28.87 17.68
C VAL A 292 23.83 28.52 17.12
N GLY A 293 24.86 28.92 17.86
CA GLY A 293 26.25 28.61 17.55
C GLY A 293 26.50 27.10 17.51
N LYS A 294 27.56 26.72 16.79
CA LYS A 294 28.14 25.37 16.68
C LYS A 294 28.12 24.63 18.03
N GLN A 295 27.05 23.91 18.34
CA GLN A 295 27.05 22.88 19.38
C GLN A 295 27.55 21.60 18.73
N SER A 296 28.60 21.01 19.30
CA SER A 296 29.09 19.70 18.91
C SER A 296 27.94 18.69 18.95
N LEU A 297 27.59 18.09 17.82
CA LEU A 297 26.66 16.96 17.79
C LEU A 297 27.21 15.86 18.71
N LYS A 298 26.44 15.47 19.73
CA LYS A 298 26.79 14.39 20.65
C LYS A 298 25.82 13.22 20.50
N GLU A 299 26.38 12.02 20.52
CA GLU A 299 25.64 10.77 20.49
C GLU A 299 25.03 10.56 21.89
N ILE A 300 23.70 10.52 21.99
CA ILE A 300 22.99 10.49 23.28
C ILE A 300 21.90 9.43 23.24
N PHE A 301 21.70 8.76 24.37
CA PHE A 301 20.52 7.93 24.61
C PHE A 301 19.38 8.79 25.16
N ASP A 302 18.27 8.84 24.42
CA ASP A 302 17.00 9.44 24.83
C ASP A 302 16.04 8.33 25.27
N PRO A 303 15.73 8.21 26.59
CA PRO A 303 14.79 7.21 27.10
C PRO A 303 13.35 7.36 26.58
N HIS A 304 12.99 8.52 26.05
CA HIS A 304 11.64 8.81 25.53
C HIS A 304 11.49 8.41 24.05
N LEU A 305 12.60 8.19 23.34
CA LEU A 305 12.59 7.73 21.95
C LEU A 305 12.35 6.21 21.90
N LYS A 306 11.09 5.83 22.09
CA LYS A 306 10.63 4.44 22.08
C LYS A 306 9.65 4.17 20.94
N PRO A 307 9.70 2.98 20.33
CA PRO A 307 8.69 2.55 19.36
C PRO A 307 7.30 2.40 19.98
N SER A 308 6.29 2.96 19.33
CA SER A 308 4.87 2.72 19.65
C SER A 308 4.25 1.60 18.80
N SER A 309 5.01 1.08 17.83
CA SER A 309 4.56 0.10 16.82
C SER A 309 5.24 -1.25 16.95
N THR A 310 5.88 -1.55 18.08
CA THR A 310 6.55 -2.84 18.30
C THR A 310 5.58 -4.01 18.12
N ILE A 311 5.94 -4.95 17.25
CA ILE A 311 5.19 -6.20 17.00
C ILE A 311 6.12 -7.37 17.31
N GLU A 312 5.67 -8.24 18.20
CA GLU A 312 6.31 -9.49 18.56
C GLU A 312 5.52 -10.67 17.96
N TYR A 313 6.19 -11.51 17.17
CA TYR A 313 5.60 -12.72 16.60
C TYR A 313 5.77 -13.89 17.56
N GLU A 314 4.91 -14.90 17.45
CA GLU A 314 4.97 -16.09 18.28
C GLU A 314 6.35 -16.77 18.21
N SER A 315 6.90 -17.07 19.39
CA SER A 315 8.15 -17.79 19.52
C SER A 315 7.98 -19.28 19.21
N HIS A 316 8.84 -19.80 18.35
CA HIS A 316 8.95 -21.21 18.01
C HIS A 316 10.18 -21.86 18.65
N GLY A 317 10.48 -21.49 19.91
CA GLY A 317 11.56 -22.10 20.69
C GLY A 317 12.80 -21.22 20.86
N ALA A 318 12.72 -19.94 20.53
CA ALA A 318 13.74 -18.94 20.84
C ALA A 318 13.09 -17.62 21.28
N TYR A 319 13.70 -16.87 22.18
CA TYR A 319 13.22 -15.56 22.62
C TYR A 319 14.32 -14.53 22.41
N ILE A 320 13.95 -13.34 21.93
CA ILE A 320 14.87 -12.24 21.67
C ILE A 320 14.62 -11.21 22.77
N GLU A 321 15.69 -10.73 23.40
CA GLU A 321 15.61 -9.77 24.48
C GLU A 321 16.62 -8.64 24.32
N SER A 322 16.32 -7.52 24.98
CA SER A 322 17.21 -6.38 25.18
C SER A 322 17.88 -5.81 23.90
N PRO A 323 17.15 -5.61 22.78
CA PRO A 323 17.75 -4.97 21.61
C PRO A 323 18.14 -3.53 21.91
N SER A 324 19.36 -3.14 21.54
CA SER A 324 19.90 -1.81 21.79
C SER A 324 21.04 -1.47 20.84
N ILE A 325 21.24 -0.19 20.60
CA ILE A 325 22.35 0.34 19.81
C ILE A 325 23.41 0.87 20.76
N TYR A 326 24.68 0.58 20.45
CA TYR A 326 25.84 1.02 21.19
C TYR A 326 26.86 1.67 20.27
N THR A 327 27.64 2.62 20.80
CA THR A 327 28.87 3.10 20.17
C THR A 327 29.95 2.01 20.20
N LEU A 328 31.04 2.20 19.45
CA LEU A 328 32.22 1.32 19.54
C LEU A 328 32.86 1.34 20.94
N ALA A 329 32.75 2.45 21.67
CA ALA A 329 33.20 2.57 23.05
C ALA A 329 32.30 1.83 24.07
N GLY A 330 31.11 1.38 23.66
CA GLY A 330 30.20 0.62 24.52
C GLY A 330 29.10 1.44 25.20
N GLU A 331 28.94 2.70 24.82
CA GLU A 331 27.89 3.56 25.34
C GLU A 331 26.58 3.30 24.60
N ARG A 332 25.48 3.12 25.32
CA ARG A 332 24.15 2.94 24.74
C ARG A 332 23.70 4.27 24.13
N VAL A 333 23.14 4.24 22.92
CA VAL A 333 22.71 5.43 22.18
C VAL A 333 21.46 5.15 21.34
N ASN A 334 20.69 6.18 21.01
CA ASN A 334 19.63 6.12 20.00
C ASN A 334 19.46 7.45 19.22
N ASN A 335 20.25 8.48 19.54
CA ASN A 335 20.51 9.60 18.64
C ASN A 335 21.89 9.38 18.01
N LEU A 336 21.90 9.02 16.74
CA LEU A 336 23.09 8.67 15.97
C LEU A 336 23.56 9.88 15.17
N ILE A 337 24.86 9.89 14.91
CA ILE A 337 25.51 10.82 13.99
C ILE A 337 25.84 10.05 12.72
N ARG A 338 25.54 10.68 11.59
CA ARG A 338 25.86 10.16 10.27
C ARG A 338 27.35 9.85 10.12
N GLY A 339 27.68 8.83 9.33
CA GLY A 339 29.04 8.45 8.98
C GLY A 339 29.75 7.61 10.04
N LYS A 340 29.28 7.63 11.30
CA LYS A 340 29.81 6.80 12.40
C LYS A 340 29.34 5.35 12.32
N VAL A 341 30.08 4.47 12.98
CA VAL A 341 29.78 3.04 13.06
C VAL A 341 29.19 2.69 14.42
N TYR A 342 28.11 1.92 14.39
CA TYR A 342 27.35 1.51 15.57
C TYR A 342 27.23 0.00 15.66
N ARG A 343 26.96 -0.48 16.88
CA ARG A 343 26.69 -1.88 17.19
C ARG A 343 25.23 -2.05 17.57
N TYR A 344 24.47 -2.76 16.76
CA TYR A 344 23.15 -3.22 17.13
C TYR A 344 23.25 -4.60 17.77
N THR A 345 22.82 -4.73 19.01
CA THR A 345 22.96 -5.98 19.78
C THR A 345 21.63 -6.41 20.36
N TYR A 346 21.41 -7.72 20.44
CA TYR A 346 20.30 -8.33 21.16
C TYR A 346 20.70 -9.73 21.68
N THR A 347 19.99 -10.20 22.69
CA THR A 347 20.20 -11.53 23.28
C THR A 347 19.16 -12.50 22.74
N VAL A 348 19.54 -13.75 22.48
CA VAL A 348 18.65 -14.83 22.08
C VAL A 348 18.73 -15.97 23.07
N ILE A 349 17.60 -16.40 23.62
CA ILE A 349 17.47 -17.50 24.58
C ILE A 349 16.74 -18.65 23.88
N PHE A 350 17.37 -19.81 23.73
CA PHE A 350 16.74 -20.97 23.11
C PHE A 350 16.03 -21.82 24.16
N THR A 351 14.75 -22.11 23.97
CA THR A 351 13.97 -23.03 24.81
C THR A 351 13.77 -24.39 24.17
N LYS A 352 14.00 -24.50 22.86
CA LYS A 352 14.03 -25.75 22.10
C LYS A 352 15.31 -25.81 21.26
N GLY A 353 15.80 -27.03 21.03
CA GLY A 353 16.93 -27.23 20.13
C GLY A 353 16.52 -26.93 18.68
N ALA A 354 17.42 -26.32 17.92
CA ALA A 354 17.18 -25.93 16.53
C ALA A 354 18.43 -26.11 15.68
N SER A 355 18.24 -26.48 14.41
CA SER A 355 19.33 -26.67 13.46
C SER A 355 19.43 -25.50 12.50
N ASN A 356 20.59 -25.32 11.88
CA ASN A 356 20.85 -24.28 10.87
C ASN A 356 20.40 -22.87 11.29
N VAL A 357 20.74 -22.49 12.52
CA VAL A 357 20.29 -21.26 13.16
C VAL A 357 21.03 -20.05 12.59
N ARG A 358 20.27 -19.02 12.25
CA ARG A 358 20.74 -17.74 11.70
C ARG A 358 20.06 -16.59 12.41
N PHE A 359 20.81 -15.53 12.65
CA PHE A 359 20.31 -14.30 13.25
C PHE A 359 20.20 -13.21 12.19
N GLY A 360 19.24 -12.31 12.31
CA GLY A 360 19.02 -11.25 11.34
C GLY A 360 18.63 -9.93 11.98
N MET A 361 19.01 -8.84 11.33
CA MET A 361 18.58 -7.49 11.62
C MET A 361 18.08 -6.79 10.36
N LEU A 362 17.22 -5.79 10.53
CA LEU A 362 16.73 -4.97 9.43
C LEU A 362 16.45 -3.55 9.92
N ILE A 363 16.92 -2.55 9.16
CA ILE A 363 16.60 -1.13 9.34
C ILE A 363 15.49 -0.78 8.37
N LYS A 364 14.51 -0.02 8.85
CA LYS A 364 13.42 0.50 8.03
C LYS A 364 13.06 1.92 8.41
N THR A 365 12.40 2.61 7.47
CA THR A 365 11.80 3.92 7.72
C THR A 365 10.57 3.80 8.63
N THR A 366 10.11 4.93 9.18
CA THR A 366 8.83 5.00 9.90
C THR A 366 7.61 4.68 9.03
N SER A 367 7.75 4.73 7.71
CA SER A 367 6.75 4.30 6.72
C SER A 367 6.77 2.79 6.42
N GLY A 368 7.71 2.04 7.00
CA GLY A 368 7.84 0.60 6.77
C GLY A 368 8.67 0.20 5.55
N VAL A 369 9.25 1.16 4.81
CA VAL A 369 10.20 0.88 3.71
C VAL A 369 11.47 0.28 4.30
N GLU A 370 11.80 -0.93 3.87
CA GLU A 370 13.03 -1.65 4.24
C GLU A 370 14.23 -0.98 3.57
N LEU A 371 15.21 -0.55 4.37
CA LEU A 371 16.38 0.18 3.87
C LEU A 371 17.60 -0.72 3.71
N GLY A 372 17.78 -1.67 4.61
CA GLY A 372 18.94 -2.55 4.61
C GLY A 372 19.02 -3.37 5.89
N GLY A 373 19.63 -4.54 5.78
CA GLY A 373 19.70 -5.51 6.88
C GLY A 373 20.92 -6.39 6.77
N GLY A 374 21.09 -7.26 7.74
CA GLY A 374 22.18 -8.22 7.79
C GLY A 374 21.70 -9.53 8.36
N VAL A 375 22.29 -10.63 7.90
CA VAL A 375 22.10 -11.97 8.46
C VAL A 375 23.46 -12.53 8.89
N SER A 376 23.48 -13.31 9.96
CA SER A 376 24.72 -13.86 10.52
C SER A 376 25.39 -14.90 9.62
N ALA A 377 24.66 -15.43 8.63
CA ALA A 377 25.16 -16.45 7.70
C ALA A 377 24.48 -16.28 6.32
N GLY A 378 25.30 -16.17 5.27
CA GLY A 378 24.83 -16.02 3.88
C GLY A 378 24.39 -17.34 3.23
N SER A 379 24.74 -18.48 3.82
CA SER A 379 24.33 -19.81 3.37
C SER A 379 24.01 -20.73 4.55
N LEU A 380 23.38 -21.88 4.29
CA LEU A 380 23.15 -22.90 5.32
C LEU A 380 24.46 -23.48 5.88
N ARG A 381 25.54 -23.48 5.10
CA ARG A 381 26.84 -24.01 5.54
C ARG A 381 27.50 -23.13 6.60
N ASP A 382 27.21 -21.83 6.58
CA ASP A 382 27.77 -20.84 7.50
C ASP A 382 26.86 -20.60 8.72
N SER A 383 25.70 -21.27 8.77
CA SER A 383 24.77 -21.18 9.89
C SER A 383 25.26 -21.97 11.10
N LEU A 384 24.72 -21.69 12.28
CA LEU A 384 24.98 -22.52 13.45
C LEU A 384 24.33 -23.90 13.21
N PRO A 385 25.12 -24.98 13.10
CA PRO A 385 24.60 -26.26 12.62
C PRO A 385 23.53 -26.82 13.57
N TYR A 386 23.74 -26.64 14.87
CA TYR A 386 22.80 -27.00 15.90
C TYR A 386 22.98 -26.12 17.14
N VAL A 387 21.87 -25.76 17.76
CA VAL A 387 21.79 -25.05 19.03
C VAL A 387 20.96 -25.89 19.99
N GLU A 388 21.47 -26.11 21.19
CA GLU A 388 20.78 -26.84 22.26
C GLU A 388 19.80 -25.94 23.04
N ALA A 389 18.74 -26.56 23.56
CA ALA A 389 17.81 -25.86 24.46
C ALA A 389 18.54 -25.42 25.75
N GLY A 390 18.24 -24.21 26.22
CA GLY A 390 18.85 -23.59 27.39
C GLY A 390 20.04 -22.67 27.09
N PHE A 391 20.57 -22.69 25.86
CA PHE A 391 21.69 -21.83 25.49
C PHE A 391 21.26 -20.40 25.21
N ILE A 392 22.15 -19.46 25.54
CA ILE A 392 21.95 -18.02 25.38
C ILE A 392 23.04 -17.48 24.46
N TYR A 393 22.63 -16.77 23.41
CA TYR A 393 23.52 -16.15 22.44
C TYR A 393 23.40 -14.64 22.51
N ARG A 394 24.54 -13.94 22.53
CA ARG A 394 24.58 -12.50 22.31
C ARG A 394 24.91 -12.23 20.85
N VAL A 395 24.00 -11.58 20.15
CA VAL A 395 24.15 -11.24 18.73
C VAL A 395 24.57 -9.79 18.60
N GLU A 396 25.53 -9.51 17.73
CA GLU A 396 26.02 -8.16 17.41
C GLU A 396 26.11 -7.98 15.89
N PHE A 397 25.48 -6.93 15.38
CA PHE A 397 25.65 -6.44 14.02
C PHE A 397 26.31 -5.06 14.04
N ARG A 398 27.37 -4.89 13.25
CA ARG A 398 28.02 -3.59 13.04
C ARG A 398 27.49 -2.97 11.77
N PHE A 399 27.11 -1.69 11.83
CA PHE A 399 26.68 -0.94 10.65
C PHE A 399 27.19 0.50 10.68
N ARG A 400 27.50 1.04 9.51
CA ARG A 400 27.81 2.46 9.33
C ARG A 400 26.49 3.23 9.13
N CYS A 401 26.28 4.31 9.88
CA CYS A 401 25.07 5.13 9.76
C CYS A 401 25.17 6.04 8.54
N ALA A 402 24.86 5.52 7.36
CA ALA A 402 24.83 6.27 6.11
C ALA A 402 23.41 6.80 5.78
N LEU A 403 22.66 7.18 6.82
CA LEU A 403 21.27 7.64 6.67
C LEU A 403 21.20 9.16 6.75
N ASN A 404 20.23 9.76 6.06
CA ASN A 404 19.89 11.18 6.22
C ASN A 404 19.21 11.44 7.59
N PRO A 405 19.13 12.70 8.04
CA PRO A 405 18.45 13.05 9.28
C PRO A 405 17.00 12.57 9.27
N GLY A 406 16.58 11.93 10.36
CA GLY A 406 15.26 11.30 10.43
C GLY A 406 15.12 10.30 11.56
N VAL A 407 13.95 9.67 11.66
CA VAL A 407 13.68 8.60 12.63
C VAL A 407 13.51 7.28 11.89
N TYR A 408 14.09 6.23 12.44
CA TYR A 408 14.19 4.90 11.85
C TYR A 408 13.92 3.82 12.89
N PHE A 409 13.59 2.63 12.40
CA PHE A 409 13.32 1.46 13.21
C PHE A 409 14.26 0.32 12.90
N LEU A 410 14.46 -0.54 13.91
CA LEU A 410 15.24 -1.76 13.84
C LEU A 410 14.36 -2.96 14.20
N ASN A 411 14.54 -4.02 13.42
CA ASN A 411 13.96 -5.34 13.67
C ASN A 411 15.07 -6.31 14.13
N ALA A 412 14.67 -7.37 14.82
CA ALA A 412 15.52 -8.50 15.16
C ALA A 412 14.81 -9.80 14.80
N GLY A 413 15.57 -10.78 14.31
CA GLY A 413 15.02 -12.07 13.93
C GLY A 413 15.99 -13.21 14.18
N VAL A 414 15.43 -14.40 14.39
CA VAL A 414 16.13 -15.68 14.42
C VAL A 414 15.38 -16.65 13.52
N VAL A 415 16.10 -17.27 12.60
CA VAL A 415 15.60 -18.30 11.68
C VAL A 415 16.33 -19.60 12.00
N GLY A 416 15.65 -20.73 11.88
CA GLY A 416 16.25 -22.05 12.01
C GLY A 416 15.30 -23.14 11.58
N ILE A 417 15.76 -24.37 11.63
CA ILE A 417 14.99 -25.56 11.29
C ILE A 417 14.56 -26.25 12.59
N VAL A 418 13.25 -26.39 12.75
CA VAL A 418 12.61 -27.17 13.82
C VAL A 418 11.68 -28.18 13.16
N ASN A 419 11.76 -29.44 13.59
CA ASN A 419 10.96 -30.55 13.03
C ASN A 419 11.08 -30.71 11.49
N GLY A 420 12.25 -30.38 10.92
CA GLY A 420 12.52 -30.54 9.49
C GLY A 420 12.04 -29.42 8.58
N SER A 421 11.36 -28.39 9.10
CA SER A 421 10.98 -27.18 8.33
C SER A 421 11.75 -25.95 8.79
N GLU A 422 12.24 -25.15 7.84
CA GLU A 422 12.81 -23.83 8.14
C GLU A 422 11.72 -22.83 8.50
N THR A 423 11.88 -22.13 9.63
CA THR A 423 10.92 -21.15 10.12
C THR A 423 11.60 -20.04 10.94
N PHE A 424 10.88 -18.96 11.20
CA PHE A 424 11.30 -17.95 12.17
C PHE A 424 11.09 -18.51 13.59
N LEU A 425 12.20 -18.70 14.31
CA LEU A 425 12.17 -19.11 15.72
C LEU A 425 11.69 -17.98 16.60
N HIS A 426 12.04 -16.74 16.25
CA HIS A 426 11.46 -15.54 16.83
C HIS A 426 11.67 -14.35 15.90
N ARG A 427 10.70 -13.43 15.85
CA ARG A 427 10.80 -12.23 15.02
C ARG A 427 10.17 -11.05 15.76
N LEU A 428 10.95 -9.99 15.91
CA LEU A 428 10.52 -8.74 16.53
C LEU A 428 10.64 -7.61 15.50
N ILE A 429 9.54 -6.93 15.25
CA ILE A 429 9.45 -5.77 14.34
C ILE A 429 9.31 -4.50 15.16
N ASP A 430 9.96 -3.41 14.74
CA ASP A 430 9.95 -2.12 15.44
C ASP A 430 10.38 -2.25 16.90
N ILE A 431 11.38 -3.08 17.16
CA ILE A 431 11.80 -3.40 18.52
C ILE A 431 12.77 -2.35 19.09
N ALA A 432 13.50 -1.65 18.22
CA ALA A 432 14.28 -0.48 18.58
C ALA A 432 14.00 0.68 17.63
N MET A 433 14.04 1.90 18.16
CA MET A 433 13.89 3.15 17.41
C MET A 433 15.16 3.98 17.58
N PHE A 434 15.60 4.66 16.52
CA PHE A 434 16.69 5.61 16.60
C PHE A 434 16.46 6.81 15.70
N ARG A 435 17.10 7.94 16.04
CA ARG A 435 17.08 9.19 15.30
C ARG A 435 18.47 9.48 14.76
N VAL A 436 18.57 9.92 13.52
CA VAL A 436 19.79 10.47 12.93
C VAL A 436 19.71 11.98 13.04
N MET A 437 20.73 12.57 13.66
CA MET A 437 20.77 14.00 13.94
C MET A 437 21.05 14.83 12.67
N PRO A 438 20.53 16.06 12.57
CA PRO A 438 20.79 16.95 11.45
C PRO A 438 22.27 17.32 11.36
N ASP A 439 22.80 17.30 10.14
CA ASP A 439 24.15 17.72 9.79
C ASP A 439 24.05 18.82 8.73
N THR A 440 24.61 19.99 9.03
CA THR A 440 24.54 21.19 8.18
C THR A 440 25.39 21.09 6.92
N GLU A 441 26.34 20.14 6.86
CA GLU A 441 27.22 19.93 5.70
C GLU A 441 26.75 18.76 4.82
N ASN A 442 25.55 18.23 5.06
CA ASN A 442 25.03 17.07 4.34
C ASN A 442 24.59 17.41 2.90
N LEU A 443 25.25 16.78 1.92
CA LEU A 443 24.96 16.94 0.49
C LEU A 443 24.17 15.76 -0.12
N ALA A 444 23.79 14.75 0.68
CA ALA A 444 23.08 13.59 0.13
C ALA A 444 21.62 13.88 -0.21
N THR A 445 21.23 13.43 -1.40
CA THR A 445 19.92 13.68 -2.01
C THR A 445 18.85 12.65 -1.63
N GLY A 446 19.24 11.49 -1.08
CA GLY A 446 18.36 10.38 -0.74
C GLY A 446 18.33 9.99 0.75
N ILE A 447 17.43 9.08 1.13
CA ILE A 447 17.30 8.59 2.52
C ILE A 447 18.58 7.88 2.99
N VAL A 448 19.22 7.14 2.08
CA VAL A 448 20.51 6.49 2.27
C VAL A 448 21.52 7.22 1.40
N ASP A 449 22.69 7.50 1.98
CA ASP A 449 23.86 7.97 1.26
C ASP A 449 24.74 6.79 0.88
N PHE A 450 24.95 6.62 -0.42
CA PHE A 450 25.86 5.61 -0.94
C PHE A 450 27.30 6.12 -1.07
N GLU A 451 27.58 7.32 -0.55
CA GLU A 451 28.89 7.96 -0.58
C GLU A 451 29.35 8.18 -2.04
N CYS A 452 28.46 8.76 -2.84
CA CYS A 452 28.73 9.08 -4.24
C CYS A 452 29.63 10.32 -4.34
N PHE A 453 30.75 10.20 -5.06
CA PHE A 453 31.66 11.32 -5.32
C PHE A 453 31.67 11.64 -6.83
N PRO A 454 31.42 12.90 -7.25
CA PRO A 454 31.48 13.27 -8.65
C PRO A 454 32.92 13.59 -9.08
N GLU A 455 33.33 13.10 -10.25
CA GLU A 455 34.50 13.59 -10.97
C GLU A 455 34.01 14.45 -12.15
N ILE A 456 34.32 15.75 -12.12
CA ILE A 456 33.88 16.70 -13.15
C ILE A 456 35.12 17.17 -13.92
N GLY A 457 35.23 16.72 -15.17
CA GLY A 457 36.22 17.22 -16.12
C GLY A 457 35.65 18.36 -16.96
N ILE A 458 36.47 19.37 -17.24
CA ILE A 458 36.17 20.39 -18.25
C ILE A 458 36.79 19.93 -19.56
N GLN A 459 35.99 19.79 -20.61
CA GLN A 459 36.48 19.57 -21.97
C GLN A 459 36.09 20.79 -22.80
N GLU A 460 37.08 21.47 -23.38
CA GLU A 460 36.80 22.53 -24.36
C GLU A 460 36.10 21.90 -25.56
N ALA A 461 34.99 22.51 -25.99
CA ALA A 461 34.31 22.12 -27.21
C ALA A 461 35.26 22.44 -28.38
N SER A 462 36.00 21.44 -28.85
CA SER A 462 36.71 21.58 -30.12
C SER A 462 35.68 21.85 -31.22
N ASP A 463 35.90 22.94 -31.97
CA ASP A 463 35.06 23.34 -33.09
C ASP A 463 34.76 22.12 -33.96
N HIS A 464 33.49 21.75 -34.04
CA HIS A 464 33.01 20.79 -35.02
C HIS A 464 33.22 21.42 -36.41
N GLU A 465 34.42 21.24 -36.95
CA GLU A 465 34.73 21.51 -38.34
C GLU A 465 33.81 20.66 -39.22
N SER A 466 32.85 21.35 -39.84
CA SER A 466 32.41 21.19 -41.22
C SER A 466 32.54 19.78 -41.81
N ARG A 467 31.47 18.99 -41.71
CA ARG A 467 31.12 18.04 -42.79
C ARG A 467 29.70 18.32 -43.26
N ARG A 468 29.66 19.05 -44.36
CA ARG A 468 28.57 19.05 -45.34
C ARG A 468 28.30 17.65 -45.86
#